data_AF-A0AAV1ABI3-F1
#
_entry.id   AF-A0AAV1ABI3-F1
#
_cell.length_a   1.000
_cell.length_b   1.000
_cell.length_c   1.000
_cell.angle_alpha   90.00
_cell.angle_beta   90.00
_cell.angle_gamma   90.00
#
_symmetry.space_group_name_H-M   'P 1'
#
loop_
_entity.id
_entity.type
_entity.pdbx_description
1 polymer ?
#
loop_
_entity_poly.entity_id
_entity_poly.type
_entity_poly.pdbx_seq_one_letter_code
_entity_poly.pdbx_strand_id
1 'polypeptide(L)'
;MANSIHKVSGIGSSSMVRKLETDEIDAEMYIQPGNPYFFAKYYHYRPNELHIPKKVIKDFCLCFTKHVNLICCNCKDIESNEIASYHEKLPEMTTKHSKKRGEIRTWKNGRVFVLGWEHFWAKYKIKESDSCLCEIVLHQEKAIEMIRVHLVRKVRNE
;
A
#
# COMPACT_ATOMS: atom_id res chain seq x y z
N MET A 1 28.11 49.94 22.33
CA MET A 1 26.71 49.67 22.71
C MET A 1 25.81 50.09 21.56
N ALA A 2 24.79 49.27 21.27
CA ALA A 2 23.64 49.46 20.37
C ALA A 2 23.85 49.63 18.84
N ASN A 3 23.35 48.65 18.08
CA ASN A 3 22.35 48.76 16.99
C ASN A 3 22.08 47.34 16.44
N SER A 4 20.91 46.74 16.63
CA SER A 4 19.61 46.97 15.96
C SER A 4 19.36 45.96 14.82
N ILE A 5 18.64 44.90 15.19
CA ILE A 5 17.60 44.12 14.48
C ILE A 5 17.56 44.24 12.94
N HIS A 6 17.86 43.12 12.26
CA HIS A 6 17.09 42.66 11.11
C HIS A 6 16.69 41.19 11.31
N LYS A 7 15.42 40.98 11.67
CA LYS A 7 14.74 39.69 11.70
C LYS A 7 14.05 39.52 10.35
N VAL A 8 14.59 38.67 9.47
CA VAL A 8 13.89 38.26 8.25
C VAL A 8 12.98 37.09 8.61
N SER A 9 11.68 37.34 8.53
CA SER A 9 10.62 36.34 8.68
C SER A 9 10.57 35.42 7.46
N GLY A 10 11.19 34.26 7.56
CA GLY A 10 10.86 33.12 6.71
C GLY A 10 9.64 32.40 7.27
N ILE A 11 8.45 32.74 6.77
CA ILE A 11 7.23 31.97 7.03
C ILE A 11 7.29 30.74 6.14
N GLY A 12 7.61 29.60 6.74
CA GLY A 12 7.56 28.31 6.08
C GLY A 12 7.72 27.20 7.09
N SER A 13 6.70 26.35 7.17
CA SER A 13 6.61 25.13 8.00
C SER A 13 6.02 25.31 9.39
N SER A 14 4.74 25.00 9.48
CA SER A 14 4.30 24.03 10.50
C SER A 14 3.09 23.28 9.96
N SER A 15 3.34 22.46 8.92
CA SER A 15 2.49 21.29 8.73
C SER A 15 2.85 20.36 9.87
N MET A 16 2.07 20.41 10.95
CA MET A 16 2.07 19.39 11.98
C MET A 16 1.71 18.06 11.32
N VAL A 17 2.71 17.42 10.74
CA VAL A 17 2.74 15.98 10.54
C VAL A 17 2.68 15.42 11.95
N ARG A 18 1.45 15.14 12.41
CA ARG A 18 1.25 14.24 13.53
C ARG A 18 1.91 12.93 13.12
N LYS A 19 3.17 12.73 13.51
CA LYS A 19 3.75 11.42 13.76
C LYS A 19 2.89 10.80 14.86
N LEU A 20 1.73 10.29 14.48
CA LEU A 20 1.00 9.34 15.30
C LEU A 20 1.71 8.01 15.05
N GLU A 21 2.41 7.58 16.08
CA GLU A 21 3.04 6.29 16.21
C GLU A 21 2.12 5.22 15.60
N THR A 22 2.59 4.67 14.50
CA THR A 22 2.19 3.34 14.07
C THR A 22 2.83 2.43 15.10
N ASP A 23 2.05 1.92 16.06
CA ASP A 23 2.34 0.59 16.60
C ASP A 23 2.71 -0.27 15.38
N GLU A 24 3.97 -0.71 15.31
CA GLU A 24 4.60 -1.20 14.08
C GLU A 24 3.80 -2.38 13.54
N ILE A 25 3.05 -2.14 12.46
CA ILE A 25 2.43 -3.23 11.71
C ILE A 25 3.58 -4.10 11.22
N ASP A 26 3.68 -5.31 11.77
CA ASP A 26 4.62 -6.31 11.29
C ASP A 26 4.11 -6.83 9.94
N ALA A 27 4.63 -6.25 8.85
CA ALA A 27 4.28 -6.61 7.50
C ALA A 27 4.62 -8.08 7.19
N GLU A 28 5.59 -8.68 7.88
CA GLU A 28 6.02 -10.07 7.66
C GLU A 28 4.93 -11.06 8.06
N MET A 29 4.03 -10.71 8.98
CA MET A 29 2.85 -11.52 9.30
C MET A 29 1.86 -11.62 8.13
N TYR A 30 1.88 -10.66 7.20
CA TYR A 30 0.89 -10.54 6.14
C TYR A 30 1.35 -11.10 4.80
N ILE A 31 2.64 -11.03 4.51
CA ILE A 31 3.19 -11.25 3.18
C ILE A 31 3.87 -12.61 3.07
N GLN A 32 3.91 -13.16 1.85
CA GLN A 32 4.76 -14.31 1.58
C GLN A 32 6.24 -13.88 1.61
N PRO A 33 7.14 -14.69 2.18
CA PRO A 33 8.57 -14.40 2.20
C PRO A 33 9.12 -14.09 0.80
N GLY A 34 9.89 -13.01 0.70
CA GLY A 34 10.54 -12.58 -0.54
C GLY A 34 9.69 -11.73 -1.49
N ASN A 35 8.38 -11.61 -1.26
CA ASN A 35 7.55 -10.73 -2.08
C ASN A 35 7.76 -9.24 -1.72
N PRO A 36 7.97 -8.35 -2.71
CA PRO A 36 7.99 -6.91 -2.46
C PRO A 36 6.64 -6.42 -1.92
N TYR A 37 6.66 -5.41 -1.05
CA TYR A 37 5.43 -4.82 -0.53
C TYR A 37 5.54 -3.31 -0.30
N PHE A 38 4.38 -2.66 -0.11
CA PHE A 38 4.28 -1.28 0.31
C PHE A 38 2.92 -0.97 0.94
N PHE A 39 2.87 0.04 1.81
CA PHE A 39 1.59 0.60 2.26
C PHE A 39 1.01 1.55 1.21
N ALA A 40 -0.25 1.32 0.84
CA ALA A 40 -0.97 2.21 -0.06
C ALA A 40 -1.22 3.55 0.61
N LYS A 41 -1.02 4.63 -0.15
CA LYS A 41 -1.41 5.98 0.26
C LYS A 41 -2.72 6.33 -0.43
N TYR A 42 -3.71 6.75 0.36
CA TYR A 42 -4.94 7.30 -0.18
C TYR A 42 -4.74 8.79 -0.50
N TYR A 43 -5.01 9.17 -1.75
CA TYR A 43 -4.93 10.56 -2.21
C TYR A 43 -6.32 11.02 -2.63
N HIS A 44 -6.96 11.89 -1.84
CA HIS A 44 -8.32 12.38 -2.13
C HIS A 44 -8.48 13.02 -3.52
N TYR A 45 -7.41 13.62 -4.05
CA TYR A 45 -7.42 14.27 -5.36
C TYR A 45 -7.13 13.29 -6.52
N ARG A 46 -6.76 12.03 -6.24
CA ARG A 46 -6.54 10.93 -7.20
C ARG A 46 -7.03 9.60 -6.62
N PRO A 47 -8.31 9.49 -6.22
CA PRO A 47 -8.80 8.31 -5.51
C PRO A 47 -8.72 7.04 -6.37
N ASN A 48 -8.73 7.20 -7.69
CA ASN A 48 -8.65 6.08 -8.65
C ASN A 48 -7.23 5.56 -8.91
N GLU A 49 -6.19 6.15 -8.31
CA GLU A 49 -4.78 5.80 -8.54
C GLU A 49 -4.15 5.13 -7.32
N LEU A 50 -3.72 3.88 -7.47
CA LEU A 50 -2.82 3.21 -6.52
C LEU A 50 -1.38 3.45 -6.94
N HIS A 51 -0.67 4.33 -6.23
CA HIS A 51 0.74 4.62 -6.53
C HIS A 51 1.69 3.55 -6.01
N ILE A 52 2.58 3.08 -6.88
CA ILE A 52 3.64 2.14 -6.52
C ILE A 52 4.92 2.93 -6.19
N PRO A 53 5.50 2.77 -4.99
CA PRO A 53 6.69 3.53 -4.62
C PRO A 53 7.88 3.25 -5.54
N LYS A 54 8.55 4.33 -5.98
CA LYS A 54 9.77 4.23 -6.82
C LYS A 54 10.87 3.36 -6.20
N LYS A 55 10.97 3.35 -4.87
CA LYS A 55 11.95 2.56 -4.14
C LYS A 55 11.70 1.05 -4.35
N VAL A 56 10.47 0.58 -4.13
CA VAL A 56 10.08 -0.82 -4.35
C VAL A 56 10.34 -1.27 -5.80
N ILE A 57 10.06 -0.39 -6.77
CA ILE A 57 10.33 -0.68 -8.19
C ILE A 57 11.82 -0.92 -8.44
N LYS A 58 12.68 -0.06 -7.86
CA LYS A 58 14.13 -0.14 -8.04
C LYS A 58 14.74 -1.32 -7.31
N ASP A 59 14.41 -1.49 -6.03
CA ASP A 59 15.01 -2.51 -5.16
C ASP A 59 14.73 -3.93 -5.67
N PHE A 60 13.57 -4.15 -6.31
CA PHE A 60 13.14 -5.45 -6.81
C PHE A 60 13.20 -5.57 -8.35
N CYS A 61 13.71 -4.55 -9.04
CA CYS A 61 13.78 -4.49 -10.51
C CYS A 61 12.45 -4.85 -11.19
N LEU A 62 11.35 -4.24 -10.72
CA LEU A 62 10.01 -4.64 -11.16
C LEU A 62 9.74 -4.27 -12.62
N CYS A 63 9.23 -5.25 -13.36
CA CYS A 63 8.75 -5.08 -14.73
C CYS A 63 7.22 -5.06 -14.75
N PHE A 64 6.66 -4.01 -15.34
CA PHE A 64 5.22 -3.79 -15.41
C PHE A 64 4.66 -4.22 -16.77
N THR A 65 3.59 -5.01 -16.75
CA THR A 65 2.74 -5.25 -17.92
C THR A 65 1.71 -4.12 -18.04
N LYS A 66 0.92 -4.10 -19.12
CA LYS A 66 -0.13 -3.08 -19.31
C LYS A 66 -1.25 -3.16 -18.25
N HIS A 67 -1.47 -4.34 -17.66
CA HIS A 67 -2.56 -4.56 -16.72
C HIS A 67 -2.13 -5.47 -15.57
N VAL A 68 -2.66 -5.21 -14.38
CA VAL A 68 -2.46 -6.06 -13.21
C VAL A 68 -3.79 -6.35 -12.54
N ASN A 69 -3.89 -7.49 -11.85
CA ASN A 69 -5.04 -7.80 -11.02
C ASN A 69 -4.80 -7.31 -9.59
N LEU A 70 -5.75 -6.51 -9.08
CA LEU A 70 -5.88 -6.19 -7.67
C LEU A 70 -6.78 -7.23 -7.01
N ILE A 71 -6.31 -7.83 -5.92
CA ILE A 71 -7.01 -8.88 -5.17
C ILE A 71 -7.03 -8.50 -3.69
N CYS A 72 -8.21 -8.49 -3.07
CA CYS A 72 -8.30 -8.32 -1.62
C CYS A 72 -7.97 -9.66 -0.94
N CYS A 73 -7.04 -9.63 0.01
CA CYS A 73 -6.86 -10.72 0.95
C CYS A 73 -8.09 -10.79 1.86
N ASN A 74 -8.54 -12.00 2.18
CA ASN A 74 -9.69 -12.22 3.06
C ASN A 74 -9.28 -12.25 4.54
N CYS A 75 -8.06 -11.83 4.89
CA CYS A 75 -7.54 -11.79 6.26
C CYS A 75 -8.20 -10.74 7.18
N LYS A 76 -9.23 -10.02 6.70
CA LYS A 76 -9.87 -8.91 7.42
C LYS A 76 -10.61 -9.32 8.71
N ASP A 77 -10.98 -10.60 8.81
CA ASP A 77 -11.74 -11.16 9.93
C ASP A 77 -10.88 -12.17 10.73
N ILE A 78 -9.56 -12.21 10.47
CA ILE A 78 -8.61 -13.10 11.14
C ILE A 78 -7.96 -12.35 12.31
N GLU A 79 -7.88 -13.01 13.47
CA GLU A 79 -7.23 -12.45 14.64
C GLU A 79 -5.72 -12.29 14.42
N SER A 80 -5.11 -11.27 15.01
CA SER A 80 -3.70 -10.92 14.75
C SER A 80 -2.72 -12.07 15.02
N ASN A 81 -2.96 -12.89 16.04
CA ASN A 81 -2.17 -14.08 16.38
C ASN A 81 -2.33 -15.23 15.35
N GLU A 82 -3.42 -15.26 14.58
CA GLU A 82 -3.70 -16.30 13.57
C GLU A 82 -3.33 -15.86 12.14
N ILE A 83 -3.04 -14.57 11.94
CA ILE A 83 -2.73 -13.99 10.62
C ILE A 83 -1.56 -14.70 9.93
N ALA A 84 -0.48 -15.00 10.65
CA ALA A 84 0.69 -15.65 10.06
C ALA A 84 0.34 -17.06 9.54
N SER A 85 -0.33 -17.87 10.36
CA SER A 85 -0.77 -19.23 9.99
C SER A 85 -1.80 -19.22 8.87
N TYR A 86 -2.67 -18.20 8.82
CA TYR A 86 -3.61 -18.01 7.71
C TYR A 86 -2.85 -17.78 6.39
N HIS A 87 -1.83 -16.92 6.40
CA HIS A 87 -1.05 -16.63 5.19
C HIS A 87 -0.17 -17.78 4.74
N GLU A 88 0.39 -18.58 5.65
CA GLU A 88 1.13 -19.80 5.29
C GLU A 88 0.30 -20.74 4.42
N LYS A 89 -1.00 -20.89 4.73
CA LYS A 89 -1.93 -21.78 4.02
C LYS A 89 -2.64 -21.11 2.83
N LEU A 90 -2.53 -19.79 2.70
CA LEU A 90 -3.23 -19.02 1.66
C LEU A 90 -2.94 -19.49 0.22
N PRO A 91 -1.70 -19.89 -0.15
CA PRO A 91 -1.43 -20.45 -1.49
C PRO A 91 -2.21 -21.73 -1.81
N GLU A 92 -2.52 -22.54 -0.79
CA GLU A 92 -3.24 -23.81 -0.93
C GLU A 92 -4.77 -23.61 -0.95
N MET A 93 -5.25 -22.51 -0.36
CA MET A 93 -6.66 -22.18 -0.35
C MET A 93 -7.09 -21.71 -1.76
N THR A 94 -7.89 -22.54 -2.44
CA THR A 94 -8.58 -22.17 -3.68
C THR A 94 -9.73 -21.19 -3.38
N THR A 95 -9.36 -19.97 -3.06
CA THR A 95 -10.31 -18.88 -2.88
C THR A 95 -10.70 -18.34 -4.26
N LYS A 96 -12.00 -18.29 -4.55
CA LYS A 96 -12.56 -17.40 -5.58
C LYS A 96 -12.36 -15.96 -5.13
N HIS A 97 -11.13 -15.47 -5.16
CA HIS A 97 -10.86 -14.07 -4.92
C HIS A 97 -11.44 -13.26 -6.07
N SER A 98 -12.26 -12.27 -5.74
CA SER A 98 -12.82 -11.41 -6.77
C SER A 98 -11.71 -10.47 -7.27
N LYS A 99 -11.31 -10.65 -8.53
CA LYS A 99 -10.22 -9.89 -9.15
C LYS A 99 -10.75 -8.57 -9.68
N LYS A 100 -10.01 -7.49 -9.50
CA LYS A 100 -10.23 -6.23 -10.21
C LYS A 100 -9.03 -5.98 -11.12
N ARG A 101 -9.27 -6.02 -12.42
CA ARG A 101 -8.24 -5.65 -13.40
C ARG A 101 -8.04 -4.13 -13.37
N GLY A 102 -6.79 -3.71 -13.19
CA GLY A 102 -6.36 -2.32 -13.27
C GLY A 102 -5.36 -2.10 -14.41
N GLU A 103 -5.43 -0.94 -15.06
CA GLU A 103 -4.42 -0.54 -16.06
C GLU A 103 -3.23 0.09 -15.35
N ILE A 104 -2.01 -0.31 -15.73
CA ILE A 104 -0.78 0.31 -15.24
C ILE A 104 -0.42 1.49 -16.15
N ARG A 105 -0.12 2.63 -15.53
CA ARG A 105 0.28 3.85 -16.21
C ARG A 105 1.55 4.41 -15.57
N THR A 106 2.34 5.09 -16.39
CA THR A 106 3.57 5.75 -15.97
C THR A 106 3.50 7.23 -16.34
N TRP A 107 3.69 8.12 -15.37
CA TRP A 107 3.82 9.55 -15.63
C TRP A 107 5.17 9.86 -16.28
N LYS A 108 5.28 11.04 -16.93
CA LYS A 108 6.53 11.53 -17.53
C LYS A 108 7.72 11.54 -16.57
N ASN A 109 7.47 11.73 -15.27
CA ASN A 109 8.51 11.73 -14.23
C ASN A 109 8.84 10.33 -13.66
N GLY A 110 8.37 9.26 -14.32
CA GLY A 110 8.63 7.88 -13.93
C GLY A 110 7.86 7.40 -12.69
N ARG A 111 6.82 8.10 -12.25
CA ARG A 111 5.90 7.58 -11.22
C ARG A 111 4.96 6.56 -11.86
N VAL A 112 4.80 5.40 -11.23
CA VAL A 112 3.94 4.30 -11.70
C VAL A 112 2.72 4.19 -10.78
N PHE A 113 1.55 3.92 -11.37
CA PHE A 113 0.31 3.74 -10.65
C PHE A 113 -0.64 2.79 -11.38
N VAL A 114 -1.57 2.22 -10.63
CA VAL A 114 -2.63 1.34 -11.14
C VAL A 114 -3.96 2.08 -11.08
N LEU A 115 -4.67 2.12 -12.20
CA LEU A 115 -6.03 2.66 -12.29
C LEU A 115 -7.07 1.66 -11.77
N GLY A 116 -8.19 2.16 -11.26
CA GLY A 116 -9.29 1.34 -10.74
C GLY A 116 -9.28 1.19 -9.21
N TRP A 117 -8.44 1.95 -8.52
CA TRP A 117 -8.26 1.86 -7.06
C TRP A 117 -9.51 2.26 -6.28
N GLU A 118 -10.18 3.34 -6.70
CA GLU A 118 -11.43 3.82 -6.08
C GLU A 118 -12.54 2.77 -6.18
N HIS A 119 -12.65 2.11 -7.33
CA HIS A 119 -13.60 1.02 -7.53
C HIS A 119 -13.28 -0.19 -6.66
N PHE A 120 -11.99 -0.49 -6.47
CA PHE A 120 -11.55 -1.54 -5.56
C PHE A 120 -11.93 -1.20 -4.11
N TRP A 121 -11.67 0.03 -3.68
CA TRP A 121 -12.06 0.55 -2.37
C TRP A 121 -13.56 0.43 -2.12
N ALA A 122 -14.38 0.93 -3.04
CA ALA A 122 -15.83 0.89 -2.92
C ALA A 122 -16.37 -0.55 -2.82
N LYS A 123 -15.82 -1.47 -3.63
CA LYS A 123 -16.23 -2.87 -3.64
C LYS A 123 -15.97 -3.56 -2.30
N TYR A 124 -14.83 -3.28 -1.68
CA TYR A 124 -14.41 -3.91 -0.42
C TYR A 124 -14.74 -3.09 0.83
N LYS A 125 -15.45 -1.96 0.67
CA LYS A 125 -15.89 -1.08 1.76
C LYS A 125 -14.72 -0.61 2.64
N ILE A 126 -13.58 -0.32 2.01
CA ILE A 126 -12.37 0.19 2.66
C ILE A 126 -12.64 1.62 3.15
N LYS A 127 -12.29 1.92 4.39
CA LYS A 127 -12.43 3.24 5.01
C LYS A 127 -11.10 3.99 4.99
N GLU A 128 -11.16 5.31 5.09
CA GLU A 128 -9.96 6.16 5.15
C GLU A 128 -9.05 5.85 6.35
N SER A 129 -9.64 5.36 7.44
CA SER A 129 -8.90 4.90 8.63
C SER A 129 -8.20 3.56 8.45
N ASP A 130 -8.55 2.79 7.42
CA ASP A 130 -7.95 1.48 7.17
C ASP A 130 -6.57 1.66 6.51
N SER A 131 -5.61 0.84 6.91
CA SER A 131 -4.31 0.77 6.23
C SER A 131 -4.34 -0.40 5.26
N CYS A 132 -3.92 -0.18 4.02
CA CYS A 132 -3.80 -1.24 3.02
C CYS A 132 -2.32 -1.56 2.81
N LEU A 133 -1.92 -2.78 3.14
CA LEU A 133 -0.61 -3.32 2.80
C LEU A 133 -0.71 -4.05 1.46
N CYS A 134 0.01 -3.57 0.46
CA CYS A 134 0.02 -4.13 -0.88
C CYS A 134 1.25 -5.03 -1.06
N GLU A 135 1.02 -6.33 -1.17
CA GLU A 135 1.99 -7.35 -1.55
C GLU A 135 2.02 -7.50 -3.07
N ILE A 136 3.21 -7.42 -3.66
CA ILE A 136 3.45 -7.63 -5.09
C ILE A 136 3.82 -9.09 -5.28
N VAL A 137 2.91 -9.87 -5.87
CA VAL A 137 3.14 -11.28 -6.17
C VAL A 137 3.78 -11.36 -7.55
N LEU A 138 4.98 -11.94 -7.59
CA LEU A 138 5.79 -12.08 -8.79
C LEU A 138 5.61 -13.46 -9.43
N HIS A 139 5.64 -13.50 -10.75
CA HIS A 139 5.83 -14.73 -11.52
C HIS A 139 7.34 -15.04 -11.67
N GLN A 140 7.68 -16.24 -12.17
CA GLN A 140 9.05 -16.79 -12.25
C GLN A 140 10.11 -15.82 -12.86
N GLU A 141 9.70 -14.86 -13.70
CA GLU A 141 10.58 -13.88 -14.35
C GLU A 141 10.48 -12.45 -13.77
N LYS A 142 10.08 -12.28 -12.50
CA LYS A 142 9.87 -10.97 -11.84
C LYS A 142 8.82 -10.07 -12.50
N ALA A 143 8.06 -10.60 -13.45
CA ALA A 143 6.86 -9.97 -13.95
C ALA A 143 5.78 -9.97 -12.86
N ILE A 144 5.08 -8.85 -12.69
CA ILE A 144 4.02 -8.76 -11.70
C ILE A 144 2.83 -9.59 -12.17
N GLU A 145 2.45 -10.60 -11.39
CA GLU A 145 1.26 -11.41 -11.63
C GLU A 145 0.01 -10.71 -11.08
N MET A 146 0.09 -10.26 -9.83
CA MET A 146 -0.99 -9.59 -9.13
C MET A 146 -0.47 -8.70 -8.00
N ILE A 147 -1.31 -7.78 -7.55
CA ILE A 147 -1.11 -7.07 -6.29
C ILE A 147 -2.18 -7.57 -5.33
N ARG A 148 -1.74 -8.25 -4.28
CA ARG A 148 -2.59 -8.68 -3.17
C ARG A 148 -2.65 -7.57 -2.13
N VAL A 149 -3.86 -7.19 -1.74
CA VAL A 149 -4.14 -6.08 -0.84
C VAL A 149 -4.64 -6.63 0.47
N HIS A 150 -3.85 -6.44 1.52
CA HIS A 150 -4.14 -6.83 2.89
C HIS A 150 -4.72 -5.64 3.63
N LEU A 151 -5.91 -5.81 4.22
CA LEU A 151 -6.51 -4.80 5.08
C LEU A 151 -5.93 -4.95 6.48
N VAL A 152 -5.17 -3.94 6.89
CA VAL A 152 -4.57 -3.87 8.22
C VAL A 152 -5.36 -2.88 9.05
N ARG A 153 -6.03 -3.38 10.09
CA ARG A 153 -6.72 -2.55 11.07
C ARG A 153 -5.83 -2.41 12.29
N LYS A 154 -5.70 -1.17 12.78
CA LYS A 154 -5.09 -0.94 14.09
C LYS A 154 -5.96 -1.60 15.15
N VAL A 155 -5.37 -2.44 15.98
CA VAL A 155 -6.02 -2.90 17.21
C VAL A 155 -6.23 -1.64 18.05
N ARG A 156 -7.48 -1.34 18.40
CA ARG A 156 -7.73 -0.31 19.40
C ARG A 156 -7.40 -0.96 20.73
N ASN A 157 -6.29 -0.58 21.33
CA ASN A 157 -6.10 -0.84 22.76
C ASN A 157 -7.13 0.06 23.47
N GLU A 158 -8.14 -0.56 24.07
CA GLU A 158 -9.10 0.10 24.97
C GLU A 158 -8.44 0.45 26.30
#